data_AF-A0A2S2DIX8-F1
#
_entry.id   AF-A0A2S2DIX8-F1
#
_cell.length_a   1.000
_cell.length_b   1.000
_cell.length_c   1.000
_cell.angle_alpha   90.00
_cell.angle_beta   90.00
_cell.angle_gamma   90.00
#
_symmetry.space_group_name_H-M   'P 1'
#
loop_
_entity.id
_entity.type
_entity.pdbx_description
1 polymer ?
#
loop_
_entity_poly.entity_id
_entity_poly.type
_entity_poly.pdbx_seq_one_letter_code
_entity_poly.pdbx_strand_id
1 'polypeptide(L)'
;MNTNQITIDQIKTILTDVLSLGDAGRQLDADSPLLGALPELDSMAVVSLIAALEEHFDIAIDDDDISASTFATLGSLAAFVDDKRGA
;
A
#
# COMPACT_ATOMS: atom_id res chain seq x y z
N MET A 1 17.90 11.36 -0.28
CA MET A 1 16.86 10.49 -0.87
C MET A 1 15.77 10.41 0.18
N ASN A 2 14.54 10.82 -0.14
CA ASN A 2 13.46 10.89 0.83
C ASN A 2 12.94 9.48 1.07
N THR A 3 12.96 8.99 2.32
CA THR A 3 12.55 7.62 2.69
C THR A 3 11.18 7.26 2.12
N ASN A 4 10.25 8.22 2.15
CA ASN A 4 8.89 8.08 1.64
C ASN A 4 8.81 7.69 0.15
N GLN A 5 9.72 8.17 -0.71
CA GLN A 5 9.71 7.84 -2.15
C GLN A 5 10.04 6.36 -2.39
N ILE A 6 10.97 5.80 -1.62
CA ILE A 6 11.36 4.38 -1.72
C ILE A 6 10.20 3.50 -1.27
N THR A 7 9.55 3.86 -0.17
CA THR A 7 8.39 3.14 0.35
C THR A 7 7.24 3.12 -0.67
N ILE A 8 6.97 4.23 -1.34
CA ILE A 8 5.96 4.32 -2.41
C ILE A 8 6.25 3.33 -3.54
N ASP A 9 7.48 3.33 -4.08
CA ASP A 9 7.87 2.43 -5.18
C ASP A 9 7.80 0.94 -4.80
N GLN A 10 8.10 0.62 -3.54
CA GLN A 10 7.97 -0.74 -3.01
C GLN A 10 6.51 -1.17 -2.87
N ILE A 11 5.67 -0.34 -2.22
CA ILE A 11 4.24 -0.61 -2.08
C ILE A 11 3.59 -0.77 -3.44
N LYS A 12 3.94 0.09 -4.39
CA LYS A 12 3.46 0.03 -5.77
C LYS A 12 3.80 -1.29 -6.45
N THR A 13 5.00 -1.81 -6.24
CA THR A 13 5.42 -3.11 -6.76
C THR A 13 4.60 -4.23 -6.14
N ILE A 14 4.47 -4.25 -4.81
CA ILE A 14 3.68 -5.24 -4.07
C ILE A 14 2.22 -5.22 -4.53
N LEU A 15 1.64 -4.03 -4.63
CA LEU A 15 0.25 -3.84 -5.03
C LEU A 15 0.01 -4.27 -6.48
N THR A 16 0.98 -4.01 -7.37
CA THR A 16 0.96 -4.51 -8.75
C THR A 16 1.00 -6.04 -8.81
N ASP A 17 1.79 -6.68 -7.95
CA ASP A 17 1.90 -8.15 -7.90
C ASP A 17 0.67 -8.80 -7.27
N VAL A 18 0.18 -8.29 -6.14
CA VAL A 18 -1.01 -8.80 -5.42
C VAL A 18 -2.26 -8.67 -6.28
N LEU A 19 -2.46 -7.52 -6.93
CA LEU A 19 -3.64 -7.24 -7.75
C LEU A 19 -3.45 -7.59 -9.23
N SER A 20 -2.26 -8.04 -9.62
CA SER A 20 -1.91 -8.34 -11.02
C SER A 20 -2.22 -7.18 -12.00
N LEU A 21 -2.00 -5.93 -11.58
CA LEU A 21 -2.32 -4.72 -12.38
C LEU A 21 -1.39 -4.49 -13.58
N GLY A 22 -0.24 -5.16 -13.63
CA GLY A 22 0.76 -4.97 -14.66
C GLY A 22 1.26 -3.52 -14.77
N ASP A 23 1.29 -2.96 -15.98
CA ASP A 23 1.81 -1.60 -16.20
C ASP A 23 0.90 -0.50 -15.64
N ALA A 24 -0.38 -0.77 -15.38
CA ALA A 24 -1.28 0.19 -14.74
C ALA A 24 -0.87 0.47 -13.29
N GLY A 25 -0.50 -0.58 -12.55
CA GLY A 25 0.06 -0.43 -11.21
C GLY A 25 1.37 0.36 -11.21
N ARG A 26 2.19 0.22 -12.27
CA ARG A 26 3.41 1.01 -12.47
C ARG A 26 3.18 2.49 -12.79
N GLN A 27 1.96 2.92 -13.08
CA GLN A 27 1.66 4.34 -13.30
C GLN A 27 1.13 5.04 -12.04
N LEU A 28 0.83 4.30 -10.97
CA LEU A 28 0.38 4.87 -9.71
C LEU A 28 1.45 5.79 -9.08
N ASP A 29 1.01 6.89 -8.50
CA ASP A 29 1.80 7.87 -7.77
C ASP A 29 1.25 8.10 -6.36
N ALA A 30 1.92 8.94 -5.56
CA ALA A 30 1.52 9.18 -4.16
C ALA A 30 0.09 9.73 -4.03
N ASP A 31 -0.34 10.54 -5.00
CA ASP A 31 -1.67 11.15 -5.04
C ASP A 31 -2.73 10.23 -5.65
N SER A 32 -2.32 9.07 -6.19
CA SER A 32 -3.22 8.11 -6.80
C SER A 32 -4.12 7.46 -5.75
N PRO A 33 -5.45 7.54 -5.92
CA PRO A 33 -6.38 6.84 -5.05
C PRO A 33 -6.24 5.32 -5.22
N LEU A 34 -6.37 4.59 -4.11
CA LEU A 34 -6.36 3.12 -4.12
C LEU A 34 -7.78 2.59 -3.96
N LEU A 35 -8.41 2.88 -2.81
CA LEU A 35 -9.81 2.52 -2.57
C LEU A 35 -10.75 3.22 -3.56
N GLY A 36 -11.54 2.42 -4.27
CA GLY A 36 -12.54 2.89 -5.24
C GLY A 36 -11.97 3.21 -6.63
N ALA A 37 -10.66 3.41 -6.77
CA ALA A 37 -10.01 3.59 -8.06
C ALA A 37 -9.56 2.25 -8.68
N LEU A 38 -9.14 1.31 -7.83
CA LEU A 38 -8.79 -0.05 -8.23
C LEU A 38 -9.96 -0.98 -7.94
N PRO A 39 -10.70 -1.43 -8.97
CA PRO A 39 -11.78 -2.40 -8.78
C PRO A 39 -11.29 -3.75 -8.26
N GLU A 40 -9.99 -4.06 -8.42
CA GLU A 40 -9.34 -5.28 -7.94
C GLU A 40 -9.07 -5.25 -6.43
N LEU A 41 -9.01 -4.07 -5.81
CA LEU A 41 -8.79 -3.92 -4.37
C LEU A 41 -10.09 -4.20 -3.61
N ASP A 42 -10.46 -5.48 -3.54
CA ASP A 42 -11.59 -5.98 -2.78
C ASP A 42 -11.24 -6.31 -1.31
N SER A 43 -12.22 -6.75 -0.52
CA SER A 43 -12.00 -7.10 0.89
C SER A 43 -10.99 -8.24 1.12
N MET A 44 -10.79 -9.15 0.16
CA MET A 44 -9.83 -10.26 0.27
C MET A 44 -8.43 -9.83 -0.20
N ALA A 45 -8.37 -8.96 -1.20
CA ALA A 45 -7.15 -8.39 -1.72
C ALA A 45 -6.50 -7.45 -0.70
N VAL A 46 -7.28 -6.69 0.08
CA VAL A 46 -6.77 -5.86 1.19
C VAL A 46 -6.03 -6.73 2.21
N VAL A 47 -6.60 -7.87 2.63
CA VAL A 47 -5.95 -8.78 3.57
C VAL A 47 -4.64 -9.34 3.00
N SER A 48 -4.65 -9.72 1.73
CA SER A 48 -3.44 -10.23 1.04
C SER A 48 -2.36 -9.15 0.90
N LEU A 49 -2.77 -7.91 0.60
CA LEU A 49 -1.89 -6.76 0.51
C LEU A 49 -1.26 -6.46 1.87
N ILE A 50 -2.05 -6.47 2.95
CA ILE A 50 -1.56 -6.24 4.31
C ILE A 50 -0.52 -7.28 4.68
N ALA A 51 -0.82 -8.58 4.50
CA ALA A 51 0.13 -9.63 4.79
C ALA A 51 1.45 -9.46 4.01
N ALA A 52 1.37 -9.08 2.73
CA ALA A 52 2.56 -8.80 1.92
C ALA A 52 3.33 -7.56 2.41
N LEU A 53 2.64 -6.52 2.89
CA LEU A 53 3.28 -5.34 3.47
C LEU A 53 3.99 -5.67 4.79
N GLU A 54 3.32 -6.43 5.67
CA GLU A 54 3.91 -6.88 6.94
C GLU A 54 5.18 -7.69 6.71
N GLU A 55 5.14 -8.67 5.80
CA GLU A 55 6.31 -9.49 5.45
C GLU A 55 7.43 -8.68 4.79
N HIS A 56 7.09 -7.75 3.89
CA HIS A 56 8.08 -7.02 3.11
C HIS A 56 8.74 -5.87 3.91
N PHE A 57 8.00 -5.27 4.85
CA PHE A 57 8.48 -4.15 5.66
C PHE A 57 8.85 -4.53 7.09
N ASP A 58 8.62 -5.78 7.49
CA ASP A 58 8.81 -6.31 8.85
C ASP A 58 8.04 -5.48 9.89
N ILE A 59 6.78 -5.18 9.58
CA ILE A 59 5.85 -4.40 10.42
C ILE A 59 4.62 -5.23 10.80
N ALA A 60 3.90 -4.78 11.84
CA ALA A 60 2.60 -5.30 12.21
C ALA A 60 1.51 -4.25 11.97
N ILE A 61 0.46 -4.63 11.25
CA ILE A 61 -0.70 -3.81 10.93
C ILE A 61 -1.91 -4.42 11.63
N ASP A 62 -2.44 -3.75 12.65
CA ASP A 62 -3.62 -4.21 13.37
C ASP A 62 -4.90 -3.89 12.59
N ASP A 63 -5.98 -4.64 12.83
CA ASP A 63 -7.29 -4.38 12.23
C ASP A 63 -7.80 -2.95 12.47
N ASP A 64 -7.45 -2.37 13.62
CA ASP A 64 -7.80 -0.98 13.97
C ASP A 64 -7.06 0.06 13.09
N ASP A 65 -5.90 -0.30 12.53
CA ASP A 65 -5.15 0.54 11.59
C ASP A 65 -5.70 0.45 10.15
N ILE A 66 -6.47 -0.59 9.85
CA ILE A 66 -7.08 -0.84 8.54
C ILE A 66 -8.30 0.07 8.39
N SER A 67 -8.06 1.30 7.97
CA SER A 67 -9.10 2.29 7.72
C SER A 67 -9.16 2.72 6.25
N ALA A 68 -10.33 3.21 5.82
CA ALA A 68 -10.47 3.80 4.49
C ALA A 68 -9.52 4.98 4.26
N SER A 69 -9.10 5.67 5.32
CA SER A 69 -8.08 6.73 5.27
C SER A 69 -6.67 6.19 4.99
N THR A 70 -6.28 5.07 5.59
CA THR A 70 -4.97 4.44 5.37
C THR A 70 -4.82 3.97 3.92
N PHE A 71 -5.89 3.41 3.35
CA PHE A 71 -5.97 2.93 1.97
C PHE A 71 -6.58 3.96 1.01
N ALA A 72 -6.67 5.23 1.38
CA ALA A 72 -7.25 6.27 0.53
C ALA A 72 -6.38 6.50 -0.71
N THR A 73 -5.07 6.68 -0.51
CA THR A 73 -4.08 6.94 -1.55
C THR A 73 -2.80 6.16 -1.29
N LEU A 74 -1.98 6.00 -2.33
CA LEU A 74 -0.67 5.34 -2.22
C LEU A 74 0.26 6.10 -1.25
N GLY A 75 0.19 7.43 -1.22
CA GLY A 75 0.95 8.28 -0.31
C GLY A 75 0.53 8.12 1.14
N SER A 76 -0.77 8.00 1.42
CA SER A 76 -1.28 7.72 2.77
C SER A 76 -0.79 6.36 3.28
N LEU A 77 -0.84 5.32 2.43
CA LEU A 77 -0.35 3.99 2.79
C LEU A 77 1.16 3.98 3.02
N ALA A 78 1.93 4.68 2.17
CA ALA A 78 3.36 4.81 2.34
C ALA A 78 3.76 5.57 3.60
N ALA A 79 3.06 6.66 3.93
CA ALA A 79 3.28 7.40 5.16
C ALA A 79 2.98 6.54 6.40
N PHE A 80 1.90 5.75 6.36
CA PHE A 80 1.56 4.82 7.44
C PHE A 80 2.63 3.74 7.64
N VAL A 81 3.11 3.12 6.56
CA VAL A 81 4.20 2.14 6.62
C VAL A 81 5.49 2.77 7.16
N ASP A 82 5.84 3.99 6.72
CA ASP A 82 7.04 4.70 7.19
C ASP A 82 6.95 5.03 8.69
N ASP A 83 5.77 5.42 9.17
CA ASP A 83 5.49 5.67 10.58
C ASP A 83 5.68 4.38 11.41
N LYS A 84 5.11 3.25 10.97
CA LYS A 84 5.27 1.94 11.63
C LYS A 84 6.72 1.44 11.66
N ARG A 85 7.51 1.73 10.62
CA ARG A 85 8.93 1.34 10.54
C ARG A 85 9.85 2.23 11.38
N GLY A 86 9.44 3.46 11.66
CA GLY A 86 10.19 4.43 12.45
C GLY A 86 9.85 4.44 13.94
N ALA A 87 8.74 3.79 14.32
CA ALA A 87 8.24 3.67 15.69
C ALA A 87 8.96 2.60 16.52
#